data_AF-A0A6P2TY46-F1
#
_entry.id   AF-A0A6P2TY46-F1
#
_cell.length_a   1.000
_cell.length_b   1.000
_cell.length_c   1.000
_cell.angle_alpha   90.00
_cell.angle_beta   90.00
_cell.angle_gamma   90.00
#
_symmetry.space_group_name_H-M   'P 1'
#
loop_
_entity.id
_entity.type
_entity.pdbx_description
1 polymer ?
#
loop_
_entity_poly.entity_id
_entity_poly.type
_entity_poly.pdbx_seq_one_letter_code
_entity_poly.pdbx_strand_id
1 'polypeptide(L)'
;MYVIDIHYTASLERIDDALERHRAFLQPQFDKGIFIAAGPKVPREGGVILAARIDRDELDAILKTDPFIIEGLATYRVTEFRITRAASGFNVPALP
;
A
#
# COMPACT_ATOMS: atom_id res chain seq x y z
N MET A 1 -7.32 9.18 5.80
CA MET A 1 -6.19 8.22 5.76
C MET A 1 -6.76 6.90 5.30
N TYR A 2 -5.96 6.06 4.66
CA TYR A 2 -6.40 4.77 4.15
C TYR A 2 -5.53 3.66 4.73
N VAL A 3 -6.18 2.56 5.11
CA VAL A 3 -5.56 1.25 5.29
C VAL A 3 -5.84 0.45 4.03
N ILE A 4 -4.78 0.07 3.34
CA ILE A 4 -4.85 -0.74 2.12
C ILE A 4 -4.41 -2.14 2.52
N ASP A 5 -5.38 -3.04 2.59
CA ASP A 5 -5.17 -4.44 2.89
C ASP A 5 -4.90 -5.20 1.58
N ILE A 6 -3.72 -5.78 1.46
CA ILE A 6 -3.32 -6.61 0.33
C ILE A 6 -3.59 -8.06 0.70
N HIS A 7 -4.30 -8.80 -0.16
CA HIS A 7 -4.50 -10.24 0.00
C HIS A 7 -3.97 -10.97 -1.24
N TYR A 8 -3.02 -11.88 -1.04
CA TYR A 8 -2.46 -12.67 -2.14
C TYR A 8 -3.45 -13.72 -2.62
N THR A 9 -3.64 -13.79 -3.93
CA THR A 9 -4.50 -14.77 -4.60
C THR A 9 -3.69 -15.77 -5.42
N ALA A 10 -2.38 -15.55 -5.56
CA ALA A 10 -1.42 -16.43 -6.22
C ALA A 10 -0.47 -17.13 -5.21
N SER A 11 0.36 -18.05 -5.72
CA SER A 11 1.41 -18.69 -4.91
C SER A 11 2.47 -17.69 -4.45
N LEU A 12 3.12 -17.98 -3.32
CA LEU A 12 4.20 -17.13 -2.79
C LEU A 12 5.38 -17.01 -3.76
N GLU A 13 5.67 -18.05 -4.55
CA GLU A 13 6.70 -18.01 -5.60
C GLU A 13 6.41 -16.90 -6.63
N ARG A 14 5.17 -16.83 -7.16
CA ARG A 14 4.78 -15.78 -8.10
C ARG A 14 4.78 -14.38 -7.45
N ILE A 15 4.46 -14.31 -6.16
CA ILE A 15 4.56 -13.06 -5.39
C ILE A 15 6.02 -12.62 -5.26
N ASP A 16 6.92 -13.55 -4.94
CA ASP A 16 8.35 -13.28 -4.80
C ASP A 16 8.97 -12.84 -6.14
N ASP A 17 8.57 -13.45 -7.27
CA ASP A 17 8.99 -13.05 -8.62
C ASP A 17 8.56 -11.62 -9.02
N ALA A 18 7.46 -11.13 -8.46
CA ALA A 18 6.94 -9.78 -8.70
C ALA A 18 7.35 -8.76 -7.63
N LEU A 19 8.00 -9.19 -6.56
CA LEU A 19 8.23 -8.38 -5.37
C LEU A 19 9.09 -7.15 -5.63
N GLU A 20 10.15 -7.28 -6.43
CA GLU A 20 11.01 -6.14 -6.78
C GLU A 20 10.26 -5.08 -7.61
N ARG A 21 9.39 -5.51 -8.55
CA ARG A 21 8.55 -4.59 -9.32
C ARG A 21 7.52 -3.89 -8.42
N HIS A 22 6.92 -4.63 -7.49
CA HIS A 22 6.01 -4.06 -6.50
C HIS A 22 6.73 -3.01 -5.62
N ARG A 23 7.95 -3.30 -5.12
CA ARG A 23 8.75 -2.33 -4.35
C ARG A 23 9.05 -1.07 -5.15
N ALA A 24 9.41 -1.21 -6.43
CA ALA A 24 9.63 -0.07 -7.33
C ALA A 24 8.36 0.77 -7.54
N PHE A 25 7.17 0.15 -7.54
CA PHE A 25 5.89 0.85 -7.58
C PHE A 25 5.62 1.66 -6.29
N LEU A 26 6.01 1.15 -5.11
CA LEU A 26 5.80 1.84 -3.84
C LEU A 26 6.68 3.10 -3.69
N GLN A 27 7.94 3.05 -4.14
CA GLN A 27 8.95 4.06 -3.84
C GLN A 27 8.53 5.50 -4.22
N PRO A 28 8.02 5.78 -5.44
CA PRO A 28 7.60 7.14 -5.80
C PRO A 28 6.49 7.70 -4.91
N GLN A 29 5.67 6.84 -4.30
CA GLN A 29 4.57 7.28 -3.43
C GLN A 29 5.04 7.57 -2.01
N PHE A 30 6.11 6.89 -1.57
CA PHE A 30 6.85 7.28 -0.37
C PHE A 30 7.56 8.62 -0.58
N ASP A 31 8.19 8.82 -1.73
CA ASP A 31 8.89 10.09 -2.06
C ASP A 31 7.91 11.28 -2.08
N LYS A 32 6.67 11.06 -2.51
CA LYS A 32 5.58 12.06 -2.45
C LYS A 32 4.91 12.21 -1.08
N GLY A 33 5.26 11.39 -0.10
CA GLY A 33 4.61 11.37 1.21
C GLY A 33 3.15 10.90 1.21
N ILE A 34 2.73 10.20 0.14
CA ILE A 34 1.40 9.58 0.00
C ILE A 34 1.37 8.27 0.80
N PHE A 35 2.35 7.39 0.61
CA PHE A 35 2.53 6.18 1.42
C PHE A 35 3.35 6.50 2.66
N ILE A 36 2.91 5.98 3.81
CA ILE A 36 3.50 6.24 5.13
C ILE A 36 4.20 5.02 5.67
N ALA A 37 3.60 3.84 5.50
CA ALA A 37 4.16 2.57 5.92
C ALA A 37 3.68 1.47 4.98
N ALA A 38 4.51 0.46 4.76
CA ALA A 38 4.14 -0.74 4.04
C ALA A 38 4.89 -1.95 4.64
N GLY A 39 4.27 -3.12 4.63
CA GLY A 39 4.92 -4.35 5.09
C GLY A 39 4.08 -5.60 4.90
N PRO A 40 4.69 -6.80 4.97
CA PRO A 40 3.96 -8.05 4.88
C PRO A 40 3.09 -8.29 6.11
N LYS A 41 1.96 -8.97 5.93
CA LYS A 41 1.18 -9.53 7.02
C LYS A 41 1.94 -10.67 7.70
N VAL A 42 1.55 -10.99 8.94
CA VAL A 42 2.03 -12.18 9.67
C VAL A 42 0.79 -12.98 10.11
N PRO A 43 0.51 -14.16 9.52
CA PRO A 43 1.31 -14.87 8.51
C PRO A 43 1.37 -14.14 7.14
N ARG A 44 2.33 -14.50 6.29
CA ARG A 44 2.61 -13.83 4.99
C ARG A 44 1.58 -14.21 3.92
N GLU A 45 0.34 -13.80 4.11
CA GLU A 45 -0.79 -13.98 3.18
C GLU A 45 -1.11 -12.69 2.39
N GLY A 46 -0.25 -11.69 2.52
CA GLY A 46 -0.48 -10.37 1.96
C GLY A 46 0.44 -9.32 2.56
N GLY A 47 -0.05 -8.10 2.56
CA GLY A 47 0.62 -6.93 3.10
C GLY A 47 -0.38 -5.88 3.56
N VAL A 48 0.13 -4.82 4.18
CA VAL A 48 -0.64 -3.63 4.57
C VAL A 48 0.13 -2.41 4.11
N ILE A 49 -0.57 -1.45 3.52
CA ILE A 49 -0.04 -0.11 3.23
C ILE A 49 -0.90 0.92 3.97
N LEU A 50 -0.26 1.90 4.59
CA LEU A 50 -0.91 3.10 5.11
C LEU A 50 -0.67 4.26 4.15
N ALA A 51 -1.76 4.91 3.72
CA ALA A 51 -1.69 6.06 2.82
C ALA A 51 -2.45 7.27 3.36
N ALA A 52 -1.96 8.47 3.10
CA ALA A 52 -2.62 9.71 3.48
C ALA A 52 -2.50 10.79 2.41
N ARG A 53 -3.30 11.86 2.56
CA ARG A 53 -3.25 13.08 1.75
C ARG A 53 -3.38 12.82 0.25
N ILE A 54 -4.27 11.90 -0.08
CA ILE A 54 -4.69 11.57 -1.42
C ILE A 54 -6.21 11.38 -1.37
N ASP A 55 -6.93 11.73 -2.42
CA ASP A 55 -8.34 11.39 -2.52
C ASP A 55 -8.52 9.91 -2.91
N ARG A 56 -9.75 9.42 -2.80
CA ARG A 56 -10.02 8.00 -3.03
C ARG A 56 -9.81 7.59 -4.49
N ASP A 57 -10.16 8.45 -5.44
CA ASP A 57 -10.13 8.10 -6.86
C ASP A 57 -8.69 8.07 -7.39
N GLU A 58 -7.86 9.03 -6.96
CA GLU A 58 -6.43 9.06 -7.26
C GLU A 58 -5.71 7.87 -6.62
N LEU A 59 -6.04 7.52 -5.37
CA LEU A 59 -5.48 6.34 -4.72
C LEU A 59 -5.84 5.06 -5.50
N ASP A 60 -7.10 4.90 -5.87
CA ASP A 60 -7.55 3.73 -6.64
C ASP A 60 -6.89 3.67 -8.02
N ALA A 61 -6.61 4.82 -8.66
CA ALA A 61 -5.86 4.88 -9.91
C ALA A 61 -4.40 4.41 -9.72
N ILE A 62 -3.72 4.86 -8.66
CA ILE A 62 -2.35 4.42 -8.33
C ILE A 62 -2.34 2.91 -8.07
N LEU A 63 -3.25 2.41 -7.24
CA LEU A 63 -3.30 0.99 -6.86
C LEU A 63 -3.54 0.05 -8.06
N LYS A 64 -4.24 0.52 -9.11
CA LYS A 64 -4.42 -0.24 -10.36
C LYS A 64 -3.12 -0.41 -11.17
N THR A 65 -2.10 0.41 -10.91
CA THR A 65 -0.79 0.31 -11.59
C THR A 65 0.19 -0.62 -10.90
N ASP A 66 -0.20 -1.22 -9.78
CA ASP A 66 0.64 -2.15 -9.04
C ASP A 66 0.85 -3.45 -9.85
N PRO A 67 2.09 -3.94 -10.02
CA PRO A 67 2.36 -5.24 -10.63
C PRO A 67 1.55 -6.40 -10.03
N PHE A 68 1.30 -6.40 -8.71
CA PHE A 68 0.46 -7.42 -8.09
C PHE A 68 -0.98 -7.40 -8.60
N ILE A 69 -1.53 -6.23 -8.93
CA ILE A 69 -2.88 -6.09 -9.47
C ILE A 69 -2.90 -6.36 -10.97
N ILE A 70 -1.95 -5.80 -11.73
CA ILE A 70 -1.84 -5.98 -13.19
C ILE A 70 -1.67 -7.46 -13.55
N GLU A 71 -0.85 -8.19 -12.79
CA GLU A 71 -0.57 -9.61 -13.04
C GLU A 71 -1.58 -10.57 -12.35
N GLY A 72 -2.59 -10.03 -11.66
CA GLY A 72 -3.64 -10.80 -10.99
C GLY A 72 -3.14 -11.65 -9.81
N LEU A 73 -2.11 -11.18 -9.10
CA LEU A 73 -1.45 -11.90 -8.01
C LEU A 73 -2.05 -11.60 -6.64
N ALA A 74 -2.71 -10.45 -6.49
CA ALA A 74 -3.32 -10.02 -5.25
C ALA A 74 -4.60 -9.20 -5.48
N THR A 75 -5.32 -8.94 -4.40
CA THR A 75 -6.46 -8.03 -4.35
C THR A 75 -6.26 -6.98 -3.27
N TYR A 76 -6.87 -5.81 -3.46
CA TYR A 76 -6.89 -4.74 -2.46
C TYR A 76 -8.25 -4.55 -1.84
N ARG A 77 -8.25 -4.40 -0.51
CA ARG A 77 -9.36 -3.82 0.25
C ARG A 77 -8.91 -2.52 0.88
N VAL A 78 -9.49 -1.41 0.41
CA VAL A 78 -9.19 -0.06 0.90
C VAL A 78 -10.22 0.35 1.95
N THR A 79 -9.74 0.72 3.13
CA THR A 79 -10.57 1.24 4.23
C THR A 79 -10.15 2.67 4.54
N GLU A 80 -11.06 3.63 4.36
CA GLU A 80 -10.84 5.00 4.81
C GLU A 80 -11.08 5.11 6.31
N PHE A 81 -10.21 5.86 6.98
CA PHE A 81 -10.44 6.27 8.37
C PHE A 81 -9.89 7.67 8.65
N ARG A 82 -10.44 8.26 9.71
CA ARG A 82 -10.02 9.56 10.26
C ARG A 82 -9.23 9.33 11.54
N ILE A 83 -7.99 9.79 11.57
CA ILE A 83 -7.20 9.80 12.80
C ILE A 83 -7.82 10.83 13.75
N THR A 84 -8.26 10.39 14.92
CA THR A 84 -8.69 11.27 16.02
C THR A 84 -7.66 11.35 17.14
N ARG A 85 -6.78 10.36 17.24
CA ARG A 85 -5.70 10.27 18.23
C ARG A 85 -4.50 9.55 17.60
N ALA A 86 -3.30 10.03 17.88
CA ALA A 86 -2.05 9.39 17.47
C ALA A 86 -1.03 9.48 18.61
N ALA A 87 -0.12 8.51 18.69
CA ALA A 87 0.99 8.55 19.64
C ALA A 87 2.00 9.64 19.27
N SER A 88 2.74 10.14 20.26
CA SER A 88 3.85 11.06 20.01
C SER A 88 4.87 10.40 19.08
N GLY A 89 5.37 11.15 18.08
CA GLY A 89 6.32 10.66 17.09
C GLY A 89 5.71 9.94 15.88
N PHE A 90 4.38 9.78 15.81
CA PHE A 90 3.74 9.30 14.58
C PHE A 90 3.87 10.34 13.46
N ASN A 91 4.78 10.10 12.51
CA ASN A 91 5.10 11.04 11.45
C ASN A 91 4.28 10.75 10.18
N VAL A 92 3.60 11.77 9.68
CA VAL A 92 2.90 11.78 8.40
C VAL A 92 3.63 12.84 7.54
N PRO A 93 4.54 12.46 6.62
CA PRO A 93 5.54 13.36 6.02
C PRO A 93 4.94 14.63 5.40
N ALA A 94 5.27 15.85 5.79
CA ALA A 94 4.60 17.05 5.25
C ALA A 94 4.53 17.07 3.70
N LEU A 95 3.44 17.59 3.11
CA LEU A 95 3.44 17.87 1.66
C LEU A 95 4.50 18.95 1.39
N PRO A 96 5.22 18.87 0.27
CA PRO A 96 6.11 19.96 -0.16
C PRO A 96 5.35 21.27 -0.36
#